data_AF-A0A4Y2M8P6-F1
#
_entry.id   AF-A0A4Y2M8P6-F1
#
_cell.length_a   1.000
_cell.length_b   1.000
_cell.length_c   1.000
_cell.angle_alpha   90.00
_cell.angle_beta   90.00
_cell.angle_gamma   90.00
#
_symmetry.space_group_name_H-M   'P 1'
#
loop_
_entity.id
_entity.type
_entity.pdbx_description
1 polymer ?
#
loop_
_entity_poly.entity_id
_entity_poly.type
_entity_poly.pdbx_seq_one_letter_code
_entity_poly.pdbx_strand_id
1 'polypeptide(L)'
;PRYDWPQQKFRGPDEYMQEKRIVVHTAIVKDDPLIDSSRFSSLTRLLRVTAYVLRFLGKLVGKSTQTGPLVAAEISEAEEFWVKQVQREHFDFEITRLNRGQQIPAASRIWSLAPYLQEGLLCVKGRLEQSELTQEEYFCPGLNTQIS
;
A
#
# COMPACT_ATOMS: atom_id res chain seq x y z
N PRO A 1 27.93 -12.86 -73.96
CA PRO A 1 28.54 -12.66 -72.63
C PRO A 1 27.46 -12.39 -71.56
N ARG A 2 27.60 -13.06 -70.40
CA ARG A 2 26.79 -12.93 -69.18
C ARG A 2 25.39 -13.59 -69.31
N TYR A 3 24.97 -14.55 -68.50
CA TYR A 3 25.26 -14.76 -67.08
C TYR A 3 24.96 -16.23 -66.72
N ASP A 4 25.98 -17.08 -66.58
CA ASP A 4 25.84 -18.41 -65.96
C ASP A 4 25.86 -18.22 -64.44
N TRP A 5 24.67 -18.07 -63.87
CA TRP A 5 24.48 -18.01 -62.42
C TRP A 5 24.29 -19.43 -61.88
N PRO A 6 24.99 -19.85 -60.81
CA PRO A 6 24.84 -21.20 -60.28
C PRO A 6 23.44 -21.38 -59.69
N GLN A 7 22.73 -22.40 -60.16
CA GLN A 7 21.46 -22.86 -59.60
C GLN A 7 21.69 -23.45 -58.21
N GLN A 8 21.70 -22.57 -57.20
CA GLN A 8 21.72 -23.00 -55.81
C GLN A 8 20.36 -23.60 -55.48
N LYS A 9 20.30 -24.94 -55.46
CA LYS A 9 19.15 -25.66 -54.95
C LYS A 9 18.95 -25.23 -53.50
N PHE A 10 17.87 -24.51 -53.24
CA PHE A 10 17.40 -24.20 -51.90
C PHE A 10 16.97 -25.53 -51.25
N ARG A 11 17.93 -26.25 -50.67
CA ARG A 11 17.64 -27.18 -49.58
C ARG A 11 17.49 -26.30 -48.37
N GLY A 12 16.25 -25.93 -48.03
CA GLY A 12 15.97 -25.34 -46.73
C GLY A 12 16.25 -26.39 -45.68
N PRO A 13 17.19 -26.18 -44.75
CA PRO A 13 17.14 -26.88 -43.50
C PRO A 13 16.16 -26.11 -42.62
N ASP A 14 15.16 -26.84 -42.09
CA ASP A 14 14.36 -26.46 -40.92
C ASP A 14 15.31 -26.24 -39.73
N GLU A 15 16.02 -25.14 -39.78
CA GLU A 15 17.14 -24.87 -38.91
C GLU A 15 16.80 -23.61 -38.14
N TYR A 16 16.77 -23.81 -36.82
CA TYR A 16 16.93 -22.82 -35.76
C TYR A 16 15.83 -21.74 -35.64
N MET A 17 14.61 -22.16 -35.26
CA MET A 17 13.96 -21.52 -34.10
C MET A 17 14.85 -21.79 -32.88
N GLN A 18 15.91 -20.99 -32.72
CA GLN A 18 16.72 -21.04 -31.53
C GLN A 18 15.85 -20.49 -30.39
N GLU A 19 15.35 -21.38 -29.54
CA GLU A 19 14.73 -20.98 -28.28
C GLU A 19 15.76 -20.15 -27.50
N LYS A 20 15.63 -18.82 -27.62
CA LYS A 20 16.36 -17.90 -26.76
C LYS A 20 15.77 -18.06 -25.39
N ARG A 21 16.41 -18.91 -24.60
CA ARG A 21 16.16 -19.04 -23.17
C ARG A 21 16.42 -17.66 -22.55
N ILE A 22 15.35 -16.92 -22.26
CA ILE A 22 15.45 -15.64 -21.57
C ILE A 22 15.89 -15.97 -20.14
N VAL A 23 17.18 -15.83 -19.87
CA VAL A 23 17.71 -15.91 -18.51
C VAL A 23 17.38 -14.59 -17.85
N VAL A 24 16.31 -14.56 -17.07
CA VAL A 24 15.99 -13.43 -16.21
C VAL A 24 16.87 -13.55 -14.96
N HIS A 25 17.81 -12.63 -14.79
CA HIS A 25 18.50 -12.47 -13.52
C HIS A 25 17.54 -11.79 -12.54
N THR A 26 17.04 -12.53 -11.55
CA THR A 26 16.32 -11.94 -10.43
C THR A 26 17.35 -11.37 -9.46
N ALA A 27 17.45 -10.04 -9.39
CA ALA A 27 18.24 -9.39 -8.36
C ALA A 27 17.59 -9.67 -6.99
N ILE A 28 18.41 -9.99 -5.99
CA ILE A 28 17.98 -9.94 -4.59
C ILE A 28 17.80 -8.46 -4.26
N VAL A 29 16.55 -8.00 -4.27
CA VAL A 29 16.22 -6.62 -3.92
C VAL A 29 16.34 -6.51 -2.41
N LYS A 30 17.13 -5.55 -1.92
CA LYS A 30 17.15 -5.19 -0.49
C LYS A 30 15.75 -4.68 -0.10
N ASP A 31 15.33 -4.87 1.14
CA ASP A 31 14.05 -4.35 1.68
C ASP A 31 14.03 -2.82 1.86
N ASP A 32 14.68 -2.09 0.94
CA ASP A 32 14.65 -0.63 0.92
C ASP A 32 13.24 -0.17 0.49
N PRO A 33 12.66 0.84 1.16
CA PRO A 33 11.34 1.33 0.79
C PRO A 33 11.38 1.93 -0.62
N LEU A 34 10.34 1.65 -1.42
CA LEU A 34 10.21 2.17 -2.78
C LEU A 34 10.27 3.71 -2.81
N ILE A 35 9.74 4.36 -1.78
CA ILE A 35 9.81 5.81 -1.58
C ILE A 35 10.31 6.06 -0.16
N ASP A 36 11.52 6.61 -0.03
CA ASP A 36 12.05 7.08 1.25
C ASP A 36 11.54 8.51 1.53
N SER A 37 10.60 8.63 2.47
CA SER A 37 10.02 9.92 2.87
C SER A 37 11.03 10.88 3.48
N SER A 38 12.13 10.38 4.08
CA SER A 38 13.17 11.20 4.72
C SER A 38 13.94 12.09 3.73
N ARG A 39 13.90 11.75 2.44
CA ARG A 39 14.55 12.51 1.36
C ARG A 39 13.74 13.72 0.90
N PHE A 40 12.52 13.90 1.40
CA PHE A 40 11.62 14.97 0.98
C PHE A 40 11.53 16.06 2.04
N SER A 41 11.86 17.29 1.65
CA SER A 41 11.69 18.48 2.49
C SER A 41 10.32 19.16 2.32
N SER A 42 9.45 18.61 1.47
CA SER A 42 8.12 19.16 1.17
C SER A 42 7.10 18.03 1.10
N LEU A 43 6.07 18.11 1.95
CA LEU A 43 4.94 17.18 1.93
C LEU A 43 4.25 17.19 0.56
N THR A 44 3.98 18.37 -0.01
CA THR A 44 3.37 18.48 -1.34
C THR A 44 4.18 17.76 -2.41
N ARG A 45 5.52 17.84 -2.37
CA ARG A 45 6.38 17.11 -3.31
C ARG A 45 6.29 15.60 -3.09
N LEU A 46 6.32 15.15 -1.83
CA LEU A 46 6.16 13.75 -1.47
C LEU A 46 4.84 13.18 -1.99
N LEU A 47 3.72 13.86 -1.72
CA LEU A 47 2.38 13.44 -2.15
C LEU A 47 2.29 13.36 -3.67
N ARG A 48 2.80 14.36 -4.40
CA ARG A 48 2.77 14.35 -5.88
C ARG A 48 3.59 13.21 -6.48
N VAL A 49 4.79 12.96 -5.96
CA VAL A 49 5.62 11.85 -6.43
C VAL A 49 4.93 10.51 -6.15
N THR A 50 4.40 10.35 -4.94
CA THR A 50 3.66 9.14 -4.53
C THR A 50 2.44 8.91 -5.43
N ALA A 51 1.66 9.96 -5.72
CA ALA A 51 0.49 9.88 -6.60
C ALA A 51 0.85 9.42 -8.02
N TYR A 52 1.96 9.91 -8.59
CA TYR A 52 2.45 9.42 -9.89
C TYR A 52 2.88 7.95 -9.84
N VAL A 53 3.53 7.51 -8.76
CA VAL A 53 3.89 6.10 -8.56
C VAL A 53 2.64 5.23 -8.47
N LEU A 54 1.65 5.62 -7.67
CA LEU A 54 0.37 4.90 -7.55
C LEU A 54 -0.37 4.83 -8.89
N ARG A 55 -0.41 5.93 -9.65
CA ARG A 55 -0.96 5.95 -11.02
C ARG A 55 -0.25 4.96 -11.94
N PHE A 56 1.08 4.92 -11.89
CA PHE A 56 1.87 3.97 -12.68
C PHE A 56 1.58 2.52 -12.29
N LEU A 57 1.53 2.22 -10.98
CA LEU A 57 1.16 0.89 -10.49
C LEU A 57 -0.25 0.51 -10.95
N GLY A 58 -1.21 1.44 -10.91
CA GLY A 58 -2.55 1.26 -11.45
C GLY A 58 -2.57 0.86 -12.93
N LYS A 59 -1.68 1.46 -13.73
CA LYS A 59 -1.52 1.10 -15.15
C LYS A 59 -1.03 -0.34 -15.33
N LEU A 60 -0.12 -0.81 -14.47
CA LEU A 60 0.40 -2.18 -14.54
C LEU A 60 -0.66 -3.25 -14.25
N VAL A 61 -1.65 -2.93 -13.40
CA VAL A 61 -2.78 -3.82 -13.10
C VAL A 61 -4.00 -3.60 -14.02
N GLY A 62 -3.82 -2.89 -15.14
CA GLY A 62 -4.85 -2.75 -16.17
C GLY A 62 -5.92 -1.69 -15.91
N LYS A 63 -5.73 -0.79 -14.93
CA LYS A 63 -6.62 0.39 -14.77
C LYS A 63 -6.46 1.32 -15.98
N SER A 64 -7.54 2.02 -16.35
CA SER A 64 -7.51 3.00 -17.44
C SER A 64 -6.41 4.02 -17.21
N THR A 65 -5.58 4.27 -18.22
CA THR A 65 -4.47 5.21 -18.10
C THR A 65 -4.98 6.64 -18.05
N GLN A 66 -4.93 7.26 -16.87
CA GLN A 66 -5.10 8.70 -16.71
C GLN A 66 -3.88 9.42 -17.28
N THR A 67 -4.07 10.28 -18.28
CA THR A 67 -3.02 11.13 -18.86
C THR A 67 -3.22 12.59 -18.41
N GLY A 68 -2.13 13.35 -18.29
CA GLY A 68 -2.18 14.75 -17.87
C GLY A 68 -1.86 15.00 -16.39
N PRO A 69 -2.21 16.19 -15.86
CA PRO A 69 -1.94 16.59 -14.47
C PRO A 69 -2.54 15.63 -13.43
N LEU A 70 -2.02 15.68 -12.20
CA LEU A 70 -2.63 14.99 -11.06
C LEU A 70 -3.96 15.64 -10.70
N VAL A 71 -4.99 14.82 -10.48
CA VAL A 71 -6.26 15.28 -9.92
C VAL A 71 -6.23 15.21 -8.40
N ALA A 72 -7.12 15.95 -7.74
CA ALA A 72 -7.18 16.01 -6.28
C ALA A 72 -7.32 14.62 -5.64
N ALA A 73 -8.13 13.74 -6.21
CA ALA A 73 -8.34 12.38 -5.70
C ALA A 73 -7.04 11.55 -5.62
N GLU A 74 -6.12 11.70 -6.56
CA GLU A 74 -4.84 10.97 -6.54
C GLU A 74 -3.88 11.53 -5.49
N ILE A 75 -3.97 12.83 -5.21
CA ILE A 75 -3.22 13.44 -4.10
C ILE A 75 -3.79 12.95 -2.77
N SER A 76 -5.12 12.88 -2.63
CA SER A 76 -5.79 12.34 -1.45
C SER A 76 -5.46 10.86 -1.22
N GLU A 77 -5.44 10.04 -2.27
CA GLU A 77 -5.03 8.63 -2.18
C GLU A 77 -3.57 8.50 -1.72
N ALA A 78 -2.68 9.36 -2.24
CA ALA A 78 -1.28 9.41 -1.80
C ALA A 78 -1.14 9.87 -0.34
N GLU A 79 -1.97 10.80 0.12
CA GLU A 79 -1.99 11.24 1.51
C GLU A 79 -2.46 10.12 2.44
N GLU A 80 -3.57 9.48 2.09
CA GLU A 80 -4.11 8.33 2.82
C GLU A 80 -3.10 7.19 2.93
N PHE A 81 -2.37 6.91 1.85
CA PHE A 81 -1.26 5.94 1.87
C PHE A 81 -0.24 6.26 2.97
N TRP A 82 0.23 7.51 3.04
CA TRP A 82 1.21 7.92 4.04
C TRP A 82 0.65 7.94 5.46
N VAL A 83 -0.62 8.33 5.63
CA VAL A 83 -1.30 8.24 6.93
C VAL A 83 -1.35 6.78 7.40
N LYS A 84 -1.79 5.85 6.54
CA LYS A 84 -1.81 4.41 6.86
C LYS A 84 -0.41 3.88 7.18
N GLN A 85 0.60 4.31 6.43
CA GLN A 85 1.98 3.91 6.65
C GLN A 85 2.47 4.32 8.05
N VAL A 86 2.36 5.61 8.39
CA VAL A 86 2.80 6.13 9.69
C VAL A 86 1.97 5.55 10.84
N GLN A 87 0.67 5.36 10.65
CA GLN A 87 -0.19 4.73 11.64
C GLN A 87 0.24 3.29 11.93
N ARG A 88 0.56 2.49 10.90
CA ARG A 88 1.12 1.15 11.09
C ARG A 88 2.46 1.19 11.81
N GLU A 89 3.35 2.10 11.47
CA GLU A 89 4.65 2.22 12.14
C GLU A 89 4.54 2.46 13.66
N HIS A 90 3.49 3.15 14.12
CA HIS A 90 3.35 3.56 15.53
C HIS A 90 2.29 2.78 16.31
N PHE A 91 1.31 2.20 15.63
CA PHE A 91 0.11 1.59 16.21
C PHE A 91 -0.24 0.24 15.57
N ASP A 92 0.75 -0.48 15.03
CA ASP A 92 0.55 -1.80 14.39
C ASP A 92 -0.23 -2.77 15.29
N PHE A 93 0.11 -2.79 16.58
CA PHE A 93 -0.56 -3.63 17.57
C PHE A 93 -2.05 -3.32 17.66
N GLU A 94 -2.41 -2.05 17.84
CA GLU A 94 -3.80 -1.60 17.92
C GLU A 94 -4.55 -1.86 16.61
N ILE A 95 -3.94 -1.53 15.48
CA ILE A 95 -4.51 -1.75 14.14
C ILE A 95 -4.76 -3.25 13.89
N THR A 96 -3.81 -4.12 14.26
CA THR A 96 -3.95 -5.57 14.11
C THR A 96 -5.10 -6.11 14.97
N ARG A 97 -5.27 -5.61 16.19
CA ARG A 97 -6.40 -6.02 17.04
C ARG A 97 -7.73 -5.55 16.47
N LEU A 98 -7.83 -4.28 16.10
CA LEU A 98 -9.06 -3.73 15.52
C LEU A 98 -9.43 -4.43 14.21
N ASN A 99 -8.47 -4.76 13.35
CA ASN A 99 -8.71 -5.52 12.12
C ASN A 99 -9.28 -6.92 12.39
N ARG A 100 -9.00 -7.51 13.56
CA ARG A 100 -9.53 -8.80 14.01
C ARG A 100 -10.84 -8.67 14.79
N GLY A 101 -11.43 -7.47 14.87
CA GLY A 101 -12.61 -7.19 15.67
C GLY A 101 -12.36 -7.29 17.19
N GLN A 102 -11.10 -7.20 17.63
CA GLN A 102 -10.75 -7.21 19.04
C GLN A 102 -10.67 -5.79 19.61
N GLN A 103 -10.98 -5.65 20.89
CA GLN A 103 -10.81 -4.38 21.61
C GLN A 103 -9.32 -4.05 21.83
N ILE A 104 -8.99 -2.77 21.93
CA ILE A 104 -7.65 -2.30 22.32
C ILE A 104 -7.53 -2.36 23.86
N PRO A 105 -6.37 -2.74 24.44
CA PRO A 105 -6.19 -2.72 25.88
C PRO A 105 -6.29 -1.31 26.46
N ALA A 106 -6.85 -1.17 27.66
CA ALA A 106 -6.94 0.11 28.37
C ALA A 106 -5.58 0.76 28.66
N ALA A 107 -4.50 -0.03 28.68
CA ALA A 107 -3.13 0.46 28.81
C ALA A 107 -2.55 1.11 27.54
N SER A 108 -3.23 0.98 26.39
CA SER A 108 -2.78 1.63 25.15
C SER A 108 -2.93 3.15 25.25
N ARG A 109 -1.94 3.87 24.72
CA ARG A 109 -1.87 5.35 24.73
C ARG A 109 -3.05 6.03 24.03
N ILE A 110 -3.76 5.31 23.16
CA ILE A 110 -4.87 5.86 22.38
C ILE A 110 -6.23 5.32 22.83
N TRP A 111 -6.28 4.40 23.80
CA TRP A 111 -7.54 3.76 24.19
C TRP A 111 -8.62 4.76 24.62
N SER A 112 -8.24 5.78 25.40
CA SER A 112 -9.15 6.83 25.86
C SER A 112 -9.71 7.72 24.75
N LEU A 113 -9.17 7.62 23.51
CA LEU A 113 -9.67 8.34 22.34
C LEU A 113 -10.72 7.53 21.58
N ALA A 114 -11.12 6.36 22.11
CA ALA A 114 -12.01 5.40 21.47
C ALA A 114 -11.63 5.14 20.00
N PRO A 115 -10.43 4.56 19.72
CA PRO A 115 -9.97 4.34 18.36
C PRO A 115 -10.83 3.27 17.67
N TYR A 116 -11.08 3.47 16.38
CA TYR A 116 -11.75 2.52 15.52
C TYR A 116 -11.10 2.50 14.13
N LEU A 117 -11.33 1.44 13.35
CA LEU A 117 -10.86 1.38 11.97
C LEU A 117 -11.96 1.76 11.00
N GLN A 118 -11.62 2.62 10.04
CA GLN A 118 -12.47 2.96 8.90
C GLN A 118 -11.64 2.81 7.63
N GLU A 119 -12.00 1.86 6.76
CA GLU A 119 -11.29 1.59 5.50
C GLU A 119 -9.77 1.35 5.67
N GLY A 120 -9.38 0.82 6.83
CA GLY A 120 -7.99 0.56 7.19
C GLY A 120 -7.21 1.78 7.70
N LEU A 121 -7.85 2.94 7.88
CA LEU A 121 -7.35 4.06 8.65
C LEU A 121 -7.76 3.92 10.12
N LEU A 122 -6.83 4.21 11.01
CA LEU A 122 -7.09 4.34 12.44
C LEU A 122 -7.69 5.72 12.71
N CYS A 123 -8.97 5.73 13.03
CA CYS A 123 -9.76 6.92 13.32
C CYS A 123 -10.05 7.00 14.83
N VAL A 124 -10.35 8.20 15.31
CA VAL A 124 -10.80 8.46 16.68
C VAL A 124 -12.12 9.22 16.63
N LYS A 125 -13.02 8.95 17.57
CA LYS A 125 -14.28 9.69 17.65
C LYS A 125 -14.01 11.15 18.00
N GLY A 126 -14.80 12.06 17.43
CA GLY A 126 -14.62 13.50 17.61
C GLY A 126 -14.91 13.97 19.04
N ARG A 127 -14.47 15.19 19.38
CA ARG A 127 -14.67 15.78 20.73
C ARG A 127 -16.14 15.94 21.12
N LEU A 128 -17.04 16.18 20.16
CA LEU A 128 -18.48 16.29 20.45
C LEU A 128 -19.09 14.91 20.75
N GLU A 129 -18.73 13.89 19.98
CA GLU A 129 -19.25 12.53 20.21
C GLU A 129 -18.73 11.93 21.52
N GLN A 130 -17.51 12.28 21.93
CA GLN A 130 -16.96 11.93 23.24
C GLN A 130 -17.71 12.58 24.42
N SER A 131 -18.50 13.64 24.18
CA SER A 131 -19.30 14.29 25.24
C SER A 131 -20.66 13.64 25.47
N GLU A 132 -21.22 12.98 24.46
CA GLU A 132 -22.47 12.19 24.59
C GLU A 132 -22.20 10.74 25.00
N LEU A 133 -20.95 10.27 24.89
CA LEU A 133 -20.51 9.03 25.49
C LEU A 133 -20.22 9.28 26.98
N THR A 134 -21.29 9.40 27.76
CA THR A 134 -21.24 9.31 29.23
C THR A 134 -20.48 8.05 29.63
N GLN A 135 -19.76 8.14 30.75
CA GLN A 135 -18.79 7.19 31.29
C GLN A 135 -19.24 5.71 31.44
N GLU A 136 -20.45 5.37 31.01
CA GLU A 136 -21.10 4.06 31.16
C GLU A 136 -20.62 3.01 30.15
N GLU A 137 -20.02 3.41 29.01
CA GLU A 137 -19.40 2.45 28.07
C GLU A 137 -17.94 2.10 28.41
N TYR A 138 -17.38 2.68 29.48
CA TYR A 138 -16.11 2.21 30.06
C TYR A 138 -16.28 0.97 30.96
N PHE A 139 -17.50 0.42 31.07
CA PHE A 139 -17.79 -0.73 31.92
C PHE A 139 -17.12 -2.00 31.38
N CYS A 140 -16.04 -2.42 32.03
CA CYS A 140 -15.55 -3.80 31.97
C CYS A 140 -16.50 -4.70 32.79
N PRO A 141 -17.26 -5.63 32.19
CA PRO A 141 -17.87 -6.72 32.96
C PRO A 141 -16.77 -7.76 33.23
N GLY A 142 -15.98 -7.56 34.28
CA GLY A 142 -14.83 -8.43 34.49
C GLY A 142 -14.09 -8.35 35.82
N LEU A 143 -14.69 -7.86 36.92
CA LEU A 143 -14.16 -8.05 38.27
C LEU A 143 -15.34 -8.14 39.25
N ASN A 144 -16.00 -9.29 39.32
CA ASN A 144 -16.84 -9.66 40.47
C ASN A 144 -17.09 -11.18 40.50
N THR A 145 -16.14 -11.92 41.06
CA THR A 145 -16.34 -13.17 41.84
C THR A 145 -14.93 -13.57 42.31
N GLN A 146 -14.62 -13.79 43.59
CA GLN A 146 -15.43 -14.34 44.68
C GLN A 146 -14.98 -13.77 46.04
N ILE A 147 -15.95 -13.43 46.88
CA ILE A 147 -15.83 -13.51 48.34
C ILE A 147 -16.71 -14.70 48.74
N SER A 148 -16.11 -15.73 49.32
CA SER A 148 -16.74 -16.68 50.24
C SER A 148 -15.62 -17.27 51.09
#